data_AF-A0A2M8ESM9-F1
#
_entry.id   AF-A0A2M8ESM9-F1
#
_cell.length_a   1.000
_cell.length_b   1.000
_cell.length_c   1.000
_cell.angle_alpha   90.00
_cell.angle_beta   90.00
_cell.angle_gamma   90.00
#
_symmetry.space_group_name_H-M   'P 1'
#
loop_
_entity.id
_entity.type
_entity.pdbx_description
1 polymer ?
#
loop_
_entity_poly.entity_id
_entity_poly.type
_entity_poly.pdbx_seq_one_letter_code
_entity_poly.pdbx_strand_id
1 'polypeptide(L)' 'IHHHEAALNLPPEFIIPGKTSASAAIDVARTIARRLERQMWGLKKRGYYSNDAALVWVNRLSDFLFITARVEEC' A
#
# COMPACT_ATOMS: atom_id res chain seq x y z
N ILE A 1 -2.79 8.03 7.69
CA ILE A 1 -3.40 6.69 7.65
C ILE A 1 -4.62 6.69 8.57
N HIS A 2 -4.47 6.67 9.90
CA HIS A 2 -5.60 6.65 10.86
C HIS A 2 -6.69 7.72 10.68
N HIS A 3 -6.35 8.94 10.26
CA HIS A 3 -7.35 9.99 10.00
C HIS A 3 -8.27 9.65 8.80
N HIS A 4 -7.77 8.93 7.80
CA HIS A 4 -8.55 8.52 6.62
C HIS A 4 -9.24 7.17 6.81
N GLU A 5 -8.71 6.29 7.66
CA GLU A 5 -9.37 5.02 8.01
C GLU A 5 -10.70 5.26 8.73
N ALA A 6 -10.74 6.21 9.67
CA ALA A 6 -11.96 6.51 10.44
C ALA A 6 -13.10 7.11 9.59
N ALA A 7 -12.77 7.73 8.45
CA ALA A 7 -13.74 8.29 7.52
C ALA A 7 -14.30 7.25 6.55
N LEU A 8 -13.62 6.12 6.38
CA LEU A 8 -14.01 5.06 5.45
C LEU A 8 -14.69 3.93 6.23
N ASN A 9 -16.01 3.78 6.09
CA ASN A 9 -16.75 2.61 6.54
C ASN A 9 -16.40 1.40 5.64
N LEU A 10 -15.18 0.89 5.76
CA LEU A 10 -14.72 -0.27 4.99
C LEU A 10 -15.39 -1.54 5.52
N PRO A 11 -16.05 -2.34 4.67
CA PRO A 11 -16.55 -3.65 5.08
C PRO A 11 -15.37 -4.56 5.45
N PRO A 12 -15.56 -5.51 6.39
CA PRO A 12 -14.54 -6.50 6.76
C PRO A 12 -14.36 -7.60 5.68
N GLU A 13 -14.54 -7.23 4.41
CA GLU A 13 -14.57 -8.13 3.27
C GLU A 13 -13.49 -7.75 2.25
N PHE A 14 -13.14 -8.69 1.38
CA PHE A 14 -12.16 -8.45 0.34
C PHE A 14 -12.75 -7.51 -0.73
N ILE A 15 -12.16 -6.33 -0.90
CA ILE A 15 -12.63 -5.33 -1.87
C ILE A 15 -11.93 -5.57 -3.21
N ILE A 16 -12.72 -5.77 -4.27
CA ILE A 16 -12.21 -5.94 -5.62
C ILE A 16 -11.71 -4.59 -6.15
N PRO A 17 -10.44 -4.49 -6.59
CA PRO A 17 -9.86 -3.25 -7.10
C PRO A 17 -10.49 -2.82 -8.44
N GLY A 18 -10.53 -1.51 -8.68
CA GLY A 18 -10.84 -0.95 -10.00
C GLY A 18 -12.29 -0.53 -10.24
N LYS A 19 -12.99 -0.02 -9.22
CA LYS A 19 -14.31 0.61 -9.41
C LYS A 19 -14.23 1.89 -10.25
N THR A 20 -13.10 2.61 -10.22
CA THR A 20 -12.80 3.77 -11.09
C THR A 20 -11.42 3.64 -11.73
N SER A 21 -11.17 4.36 -12.84
CA SER A 21 -9.85 4.35 -13.50
C SER A 21 -8.74 4.91 -12.60
N ALA A 22 -9.07 5.92 -11.78
CA ALA A 22 -8.17 6.49 -10.78
C ALA A 22 -7.86 5.48 -9.68
N SER A 23 -8.87 4.81 -9.11
CA SER A 23 -8.65 3.79 -8.07
C SER A 23 -7.85 2.60 -8.58
N ALA A 24 -8.10 2.16 -9.82
CA ALA A 24 -7.33 1.12 -10.49
C ALA A 24 -5.84 1.50 -10.63
N ALA A 25 -5.52 2.74 -11.02
CA ALA A 25 -4.15 3.21 -11.13
C ALA A 25 -3.43 3.21 -9.75
N ILE A 26 -4.15 3.59 -8.69
CA ILE A 26 -3.62 3.58 -7.32
C ILE A 26 -3.44 2.14 -6.82
N ASP A 27 -4.37 1.23 -7.14
CA ASP A 27 -4.24 -0.20 -6.86
C ASP A 27 -2.98 -0.77 -7.53
N VAL A 28 -2.71 -0.41 -8.79
CA VAL A 28 -1.47 -0.78 -9.49
C VAL A 28 -0.24 -0.22 -8.77
N ALA A 29 -0.24 1.05 -8.39
CA ALA A 29 0.86 1.65 -7.63
C ALA A 29 1.12 0.89 -6.31
N ARG A 30 0.07 0.42 -5.63
CA ARG A 30 0.19 -0.40 -4.42
C ARG A 30 0.88 -1.74 -4.69
N THR A 31 0.55 -2.41 -5.80
CA THR A 31 1.23 -3.66 -6.16
C THR A 31 2.73 -3.47 -6.39
N ILE A 32 3.12 -2.32 -6.97
CA ILE A 32 4.52 -1.94 -7.18
C ILE A 32 5.22 -1.70 -5.84
N ALA A 33 4.59 -0.96 -4.91
CA ALA A 33 5.14 -0.73 -3.57
C ALA A 33 5.36 -2.05 -2.80
N ARG A 34 4.38 -2.96 -2.84
CA ARG A 34 4.50 -4.30 -2.23
C ARG A 34 5.59 -5.15 -2.88
N ARG A 35 5.80 -5.01 -4.19
CA ARG A 35 6.90 -5.69 -4.91
C ARG A 35 8.26 -5.13 -4.47
N LEU A 36 8.39 -3.82 -4.36
CA LEU A 36 9.59 -3.16 -3.85
C LEU A 36 9.94 -3.65 -2.44
N GLU A 37 8.96 -3.69 -1.52
CA GLU A 37 9.14 -4.19 -0.17
C GLU A 37 9.69 -5.62 -0.12
N ARG A 38 9.14 -6.53 -0.92
CA ARG A 38 9.66 -7.91 -1.02
C ARG A 38 11.11 -7.95 -1.50
N GLN A 39 11.47 -7.10 -2.46
CA GLN A 39 12.86 -7.02 -2.93
C GLN A 39 13.79 -6.43 -1.87
N MET A 40 13.37 -5.37 -1.18
CA MET A 40 14.14 -4.77 -0.09
C MET A 40 14.35 -5.76 1.06
N TRP A 41 13.33 -6.54 1.41
CA TRP A 41 13.46 -7.60 2.41
C TRP A 41 14.44 -8.70 1.95
N GLY A 42 14.38 -9.09 0.67
CA GLY A 42 15.34 -10.02 0.07
C GLY A 42 16.78 -9.49 0.12
N LEU A 43 16.99 -8.20 -0.14
CA LEU A 43 18.30 -7.54 -0.02
C LEU A 43 18.78 -7.47 1.43
N LYS A 44 17.88 -7.15 2.37
CA LYS A 44 18.19 -7.14 3.81
C LYS A 44 18.61 -8.52 4.30
N LYS A 45 17.88 -9.57 3.93
CA LYS A 45 18.21 -10.96 4.29
C LYS A 45 19.59 -11.40 3.77
N ARG A 46 20.01 -10.86 2.62
CA ARG A 46 21.32 -11.12 2.01
C ARG A 46 22.44 -10.21 2.55
N GLY A 47 22.13 -9.29 3.46
CA GLY A 47 23.11 -8.36 4.05
C GLY A 47 23.49 -7.16 3.17
N TYR A 48 22.82 -6.97 2.02
CA TYR A 48 23.10 -5.86 1.10
C TYR A 48 22.31 -4.58 1.42
N TYR A 49 21.45 -4.61 2.45
CA TYR A 49 20.56 -3.50 2.80
C TYR A 49 20.30 -3.46 4.30
N SER A 50 20.52 -2.31 4.94
CA SER A 50 20.45 -2.15 6.40
C SER A 50 19.53 -1.01 6.87
N ASN A 51 18.88 -0.30 5.94
CA ASN A 51 18.01 0.82 6.31
C ASN A 51 16.59 0.35 6.66
N ASP A 52 16.37 0.17 7.96
CA ASP A 52 15.08 -0.29 8.50
C ASP A 52 13.98 0.77 8.41
N ALA A 53 14.35 2.05 8.46
CA ALA A 53 13.38 3.14 8.33
C ALA A 53 12.72 3.14 6.95
N ALA A 54 13.49 2.85 5.89
CA ALA A 54 12.96 2.74 4.54
C ALA A 54 12.04 1.54 4.35
N LEU A 55 12.31 0.40 5.00
CA LEU A 55 11.40 -0.76 5.00
C LEU A 55 10.06 -0.42 5.66
N VAL A 56 10.10 0.21 6.83
CA VAL A 56 8.88 0.67 7.54
C VAL A 56 8.13 1.70 6.70
N TRP A 57 8.84 2.60 6.02
CA TRP A 57 8.23 3.62 5.19
C TRP A 57 7.51 3.03 3.98
N VAL A 58 8.14 2.10 3.24
CA VAL A 58 7.49 1.41 2.11
C VAL A 58 6.31 0.58 2.61
N ASN A 59 6.42 0.01 3.82
CA ASN A 59 5.31 -0.70 4.44
C ASN A 59 4.10 0.21 4.69
N ARG A 60 4.32 1.43 5.19
CA ARG A 60 3.24 2.43 5.39
C ARG A 60 2.72 3.01 4.07
N LEU A 61 3.57 3.13 3.05
CA LEU A 61 3.19 3.67 1.74
C LEU A 61 2.09 2.85 1.08
N SER A 62 2.17 1.53 1.13
CA SER A 62 1.13 0.67 0.56
C SER A 62 -0.24 0.85 1.22
N ASP A 63 -0.25 1.11 2.53
CA ASP A 63 -1.47 1.20 3.33
C ASP A 63 -2.12 2.54 3.05
N PHE A 64 -1.29 3.59 2.89
CA PHE A 64 -1.72 4.84 2.32
C PHE A 64 -2.34 4.66 0.92
N LEU A 65 -1.66 3.98 -0.01
CA LEU A 65 -2.21 3.71 -1.35
C LEU A 65 -3.47 2.84 -1.32
N PHE A 66 -3.65 2.00 -0.30
CA PHE A 66 -4.91 1.28 -0.09
C PHE A 66 -6.04 2.24 0.27
N ILE A 67 -5.81 3.08 1.28
CA ILE A 67 -6.81 4.03 1.74
C ILE A 67 -7.15 5.04 0.65
N THR A 68 -6.16 5.61 -0.04
CA THR A 68 -6.39 6.57 -1.13
C THR A 68 -7.21 5.97 -2.27
N ALA A 69 -6.95 4.73 -2.66
CA ALA A 69 -7.77 4.06 -3.66
C ALA A 69 -9.23 3.93 -3.23
N ARG A 70 -9.49 3.69 -1.93
CA ARG A 70 -10.85 3.58 -1.39
C ARG A 70 -11.54 4.94 -1.25
N VAL A 71 -10.80 6.00 -0.90
CA VAL A 71 -11.34 7.38 -0.91
C VAL A 71 -11.81 7.78 -2.31
N GLU A 72 -11.06 7.40 -3.36
CA GLU A 72 -11.45 7.67 -4.76
C GLU A 72 -12.65 6.85 -5.26
N GLU A 73 -13.09 5.83 -4.51
CA GLU A 73 -14.22 4.97 -4.86
C GLU A 73 -15.52 5.36 -4.16
N CYS A 74 -15.44 6.25 -3.17
CA CYS A 74 -16.56 6.87 -2.45
C CYS A 74 -17.11 8.06 -3.23
#